data_AF-A0A917CQQ7-F1
#
_entry.id   AF-A0A917CQQ7-F1
#
_cell.length_a   1.000
_cell.length_b   1.000
_cell.length_c   1.000
_cell.angle_alpha   90.00
_cell.angle_beta   90.00
_cell.angle_gamma   90.00
#
_symmetry.space_group_name_H-M   'P 1'
#
loop_
_entity.id
_entity.type
_entity.pdbx_description
1 polymer ?
#
loop_
_entity_poly.entity_id
_entity_poly.type
_entity_poly.pdbx_seq_one_letter_code
_entity_poly.pdbx_strand_id
1 'polypeptide(L)'
;MKHDTRTEWFHPARFRYPIKAAALNWRSVFPGALSVAAFDRAALHGGCVVADFRQRLSRAFGIEAALPEVARQNESIGLISLFCLHSVLRYRPERSPESVRRGFALMRELERLAPAQPPIRLHPHIARAVARRHAEDLEWLAAEYGIRFTAWQGDGDATPRMLSDPPRLAELVVPPHPRAVIQLLGRAMASKIFGSSSDAG
;
A
#
# COMPACT_ATOMS: atom_id res chain seq x y z
N MET A 1 2.58 17.52 23.89
CA MET A 1 2.06 16.65 22.81
C MET A 1 2.77 17.06 21.52
N LYS A 2 3.87 16.39 21.13
CA LYS A 2 4.59 16.71 19.89
C LYS A 2 3.74 16.18 18.73
N HIS A 3 3.31 17.06 17.83
CA HIS A 3 2.68 16.66 16.57
C HIS A 3 3.65 15.74 15.83
N ASP A 4 3.27 14.48 15.66
CA ASP A 4 3.99 13.51 14.85
C ASP A 4 3.83 13.94 13.38
N THR A 5 4.82 14.66 12.87
CA THR A 5 4.92 15.17 11.49
C THR A 5 4.86 14.07 10.43
N ARG A 6 4.89 12.79 10.83
CA ARG A 6 4.81 11.64 9.91
C ARG A 6 3.39 11.33 9.43
N THR A 7 2.35 11.85 10.09
CA THR A 7 0.95 11.59 9.66
C THR A 7 0.50 12.49 8.51
N GLU A 8 1.11 13.67 8.35
CA GLU A 8 0.86 14.57 7.22
C GLU A 8 1.18 13.93 5.87
N TRP A 9 2.17 13.01 5.85
CA TRP A 9 2.62 12.26 4.67
C TRP A 9 1.55 11.32 4.10
N PHE A 10 0.48 11.06 4.86
CA PHE A 10 -0.57 10.12 4.46
C PHE A 10 -1.96 10.76 4.38
N HIS A 11 -2.08 12.07 4.64
CA HIS A 11 -3.36 12.75 4.51
C HIS A 11 -3.63 13.02 3.02
N PRO A 12 -4.63 12.38 2.38
CA PRO A 12 -4.83 12.50 0.93
C PRO A 12 -5.14 13.92 0.49
N ALA A 13 -5.69 14.76 1.38
CA ALA A 13 -5.94 16.17 1.09
C ALA A 13 -4.68 17.07 1.14
N ARG A 14 -3.59 16.63 1.79
CA ARG A 14 -2.39 17.45 2.03
C ARG A 14 -1.18 16.90 1.27
N PHE A 15 -1.02 15.58 1.21
CA PHE A 15 0.11 14.94 0.57
C PHE A 15 0.07 15.08 -0.96
N ARG A 16 1.17 15.59 -1.53
CA ARG A 16 1.45 15.58 -2.97
C ARG A 16 2.82 14.95 -3.17
N TYR A 17 2.90 13.92 -4.02
CA TYR A 17 4.17 13.35 -4.44
C TYR A 17 4.57 13.97 -5.78
N PRO A 18 5.69 14.71 -5.87
CA PRO A 18 6.04 15.48 -7.07
C PRO A 18 6.72 14.60 -8.13
N ILE A 19 5.96 13.70 -8.76
CA ILE A 19 6.48 12.69 -9.71
C ILE A 19 7.28 13.35 -10.83
N LYS A 20 6.76 14.41 -11.44
CA LYS A 20 7.43 15.11 -12.54
C LYS A 20 8.81 15.62 -12.11
N ALA A 21 8.88 16.33 -10.98
CA ALA A 21 10.14 16.87 -10.48
C ALA A 21 11.14 15.75 -10.16
N ALA A 22 10.69 14.68 -9.52
CA ALA A 22 11.54 13.54 -9.21
C ALA A 22 12.08 12.87 -10.48
N ALA A 23 11.23 12.64 -11.49
CA ALA A 23 11.62 12.03 -12.74
C ALA A 23 12.56 12.93 -13.56
N LEU A 24 12.32 14.24 -13.61
CA LEU A 24 13.23 15.20 -14.26
C LEU A 24 14.61 15.23 -13.59
N ASN A 25 14.66 15.13 -12.26
CA ASN A 25 15.92 15.01 -11.52
C ASN A 25 16.66 13.71 -11.84
N TRP A 26 15.99 12.57 -11.93
CA TRP A 26 16.64 11.34 -12.38
C TRP A 26 17.09 11.41 -13.84
N ARG A 27 16.31 12.06 -14.71
CA ARG A 27 16.66 12.26 -16.12
C ARG A 27 17.91 13.14 -16.29
N SER A 28 18.14 14.11 -15.41
CA SER A 28 19.35 14.95 -15.47
C SER A 28 20.62 14.20 -15.07
N VAL A 29 20.51 13.26 -14.13
CA VAL A 29 21.65 12.43 -13.69
C VAL A 29 21.89 11.24 -14.63
N PHE A 30 20.84 10.68 -15.22
CA PHE A 30 20.91 9.52 -16.13
C PHE A 30 20.22 9.80 -17.48
N PRO A 31 20.79 10.68 -18.33
CA PRO A 31 20.20 11.02 -19.62
C PRO A 31 20.00 9.79 -20.51
N GLY A 32 18.80 9.64 -21.08
CA GLY A 32 18.47 8.53 -21.98
C GLY A 32 18.27 7.16 -21.32
N ALA A 33 18.49 7.03 -20.00
CA ALA A 33 18.41 5.75 -19.29
C ALA A 33 17.21 5.63 -18.34
N LEU A 34 16.37 6.67 -18.23
CA LEU A 34 15.20 6.65 -17.35
C LEU A 34 14.01 5.93 -18.00
N SER A 35 13.58 4.83 -17.40
CA SER A 35 12.30 4.16 -17.70
C SER A 35 11.27 4.51 -16.63
N VAL A 36 10.06 4.89 -17.07
CA VAL A 36 8.90 5.11 -16.19
C VAL A 36 7.78 4.20 -16.68
N ALA A 37 7.12 3.50 -15.75
CA ALA A 37 6.02 2.59 -16.05
C ALA A 37 4.95 2.68 -14.97
N ALA A 38 3.68 2.51 -15.37
CA ALA A 38 2.61 2.29 -14.41
C ALA A 38 2.80 0.94 -13.71
N PHE A 39 2.52 0.90 -12.41
CA PHE A 39 2.50 -0.36 -11.69
C PHE A 39 1.28 -1.19 -12.12
N ASP A 40 1.54 -2.34 -12.71
CA ASP A 40 0.56 -3.39 -12.95
C ASP A 40 1.14 -4.72 -12.50
N ARG A 41 0.56 -5.29 -11.43
CA ARG A 41 1.05 -6.55 -10.84
C ARG A 41 1.03 -7.69 -11.86
N ALA A 42 0.04 -7.73 -12.76
CA ALA A 42 -0.07 -8.80 -13.75
C ALA A 42 1.04 -8.72 -14.81
N ALA A 43 1.57 -7.52 -15.06
CA ALA A 43 2.67 -7.30 -15.99
C ALA A 43 4.05 -7.57 -15.37
N LEU A 44 4.16 -7.75 -14.06
CA LEU A 44 5.43 -8.01 -13.37
C LEU A 44 5.85 -9.47 -13.47
N HIS A 45 7.15 -9.71 -13.65
CA HIS A 45 7.71 -11.05 -13.53
C HIS A 45 7.37 -11.70 -12.17
N GLY A 46 6.62 -12.81 -12.19
CA GLY A 46 6.15 -13.50 -11.00
C GLY A 46 5.26 -12.64 -10.08
N GLY A 47 4.67 -11.55 -10.60
CA GLY A 47 3.87 -10.61 -9.81
C GLY A 47 4.68 -9.83 -8.76
N CYS A 48 6.01 -9.77 -8.88
CA CYS A 48 6.90 -9.20 -7.88
C CYS A 48 7.79 -8.10 -8.47
N VAL A 49 7.74 -6.89 -7.89
CA VAL A 49 8.53 -5.73 -8.35
C VAL A 49 10.03 -6.02 -8.32
N VAL A 50 10.50 -6.70 -7.27
CA VAL A 50 11.93 -7.02 -7.13
C VAL A 50 12.37 -8.05 -8.17
N ALA A 51 11.53 -9.07 -8.43
CA ALA A 51 11.83 -10.08 -9.45
C ALA A 51 11.79 -9.49 -10.87
N ASP A 52 10.83 -8.61 -11.14
CA ASP A 52 10.73 -7.86 -12.40
C ASP A 52 11.94 -6.94 -12.61
N PHE A 53 12.33 -6.20 -11.58
CA PHE A 53 13.53 -5.38 -11.59
C PHE A 53 14.80 -6.21 -11.84
N ARG A 54 14.96 -7.37 -11.19
CA ARG A 54 16.07 -8.32 -11.46
C ARG A 54 16.10 -8.73 -12.93
N GLN A 55 14.95 -9.08 -13.50
CA GLN A 55 14.87 -9.49 -14.89
C GLN A 55 15.24 -8.34 -15.84
N ARG A 56 14.76 -7.13 -15.58
CA ARG A 56 15.09 -5.93 -16.38
C ARG A 56 16.57 -5.59 -16.32
N LEU A 57 17.16 -5.58 -15.11
CA LEU A 57 18.60 -5.35 -14.94
C LEU A 57 19.43 -6.40 -15.67
N SER A 58 19.07 -7.68 -15.51
CA SER A 58 19.83 -8.77 -16.11
C SER A 58 19.83 -8.67 -17.64
N ARG A 59 18.68 -8.31 -18.23
CA ARG A 59 18.57 -8.04 -19.67
C ARG A 59 19.37 -6.81 -20.11
N ALA A 60 19.30 -5.72 -19.35
CA ALA A 60 19.98 -4.48 -19.70
C ALA A 60 21.50 -4.60 -19.71
N PHE A 61 22.07 -5.37 -18.76
CA PHE A 61 23.51 -5.53 -18.61
C PHE A 61 24.06 -6.82 -19.21
N GLY A 62 23.20 -7.73 -19.69
CA GLY A 62 23.62 -9.04 -20.21
C GLY A 62 24.26 -9.96 -19.16
N ILE A 63 24.06 -9.68 -17.88
CA ILE A 63 24.58 -10.46 -16.75
C ILE A 63 23.41 -11.03 -15.96
N GLU A 64 23.52 -12.25 -15.45
CA GLU A 64 22.55 -12.73 -14.49
C GLU A 64 22.77 -12.00 -13.16
N ALA A 65 21.86 -11.09 -12.79
CA ALA A 65 21.96 -10.39 -11.53
C ALA A 65 21.70 -11.39 -10.38
N ALA A 66 22.78 -11.84 -9.73
CA ALA A 66 22.74 -12.63 -8.51
C ALA A 66 22.47 -11.69 -7.32
N LEU A 67 21.22 -11.27 -7.15
CA LEU A 67 20.79 -10.61 -5.92
C LEU A 67 20.49 -11.68 -4.87
N PRO A 68 20.80 -11.44 -3.58
CA PRO A 68 20.44 -12.34 -2.49
C PRO A 68 18.93 -12.62 -2.51
N GLU A 69 18.52 -13.77 -1.95
CA GLU A 69 17.13 -14.21 -1.90
C GLU A 69 16.21 -13.04 -1.54
N VAL A 70 15.17 -12.82 -2.37
CA VAL A 70 14.29 -11.66 -2.25
C VAL A 70 13.69 -11.65 -0.86
N ALA A 71 14.22 -10.79 0.00
CA ALA A 71 13.72 -10.65 1.35
C ALA A 71 12.28 -10.13 1.24
N ARG A 72 11.31 -10.96 1.63
CA ARG A 72 9.88 -10.60 1.70
C ARG A 72 9.63 -9.66 2.89
N GLN A 73 10.29 -8.51 2.88
CA GLN A 73 10.20 -7.50 3.94
C GLN A 73 9.05 -6.53 3.72
N ASN A 74 8.63 -6.34 2.45
CA ASN A 74 7.54 -5.45 2.06
C ASN A 74 6.50 -6.21 1.23
N GLU A 75 5.62 -6.94 1.92
CA GLU A 75 4.47 -7.57 1.30
C GLU A 75 3.25 -6.64 1.36
N SER A 76 2.46 -6.63 0.28
CA SER A 76 1.19 -5.92 0.28
C SER A 76 0.20 -6.65 1.18
N ILE A 77 -0.50 -5.90 2.02
CA ILE A 77 -1.61 -6.42 2.83
C ILE A 77 -2.91 -6.40 2.03
N GLY A 78 -3.73 -7.45 2.15
CA GLY A 78 -5.06 -7.51 1.57
C GLY A 78 -6.04 -6.58 2.29
N LEU A 79 -7.15 -6.23 1.63
CA LEU A 79 -8.12 -5.28 2.19
C LEU A 79 -8.71 -5.77 3.52
N ILE A 80 -9.05 -7.05 3.64
CA ILE A 80 -9.71 -7.59 4.83
C ILE A 80 -8.73 -7.64 6.00
N SER A 81 -7.49 -8.10 5.77
CA SER A 81 -6.40 -8.10 6.74
C SER A 81 -6.06 -6.70 7.22
N LEU A 82 -6.07 -5.69 6.33
CA LEU A 82 -5.86 -4.30 6.71
C LEU A 82 -6.89 -3.84 7.74
N PHE A 83 -8.16 -4.15 7.53
CA PHE A 83 -9.22 -3.83 8.48
C PHE A 83 -9.10 -4.64 9.77
N CYS A 84 -8.75 -5.92 9.70
CA CYS A 84 -8.51 -6.75 10.88
C CYS A 84 -7.38 -6.17 11.75
N LEU A 85 -6.23 -5.88 11.13
CA LEU A 85 -5.07 -5.31 11.79
C LEU A 85 -5.38 -3.93 12.38
N HIS A 86 -6.07 -3.07 11.62
CA HIS A 86 -6.50 -1.75 12.10
C HIS A 86 -7.43 -1.87 13.32
N SER A 87 -8.39 -2.79 13.28
CA SER A 87 -9.29 -3.05 14.42
C SER A 87 -8.51 -3.48 15.66
N VAL A 88 -7.57 -4.41 15.55
CA VAL A 88 -6.77 -4.87 16.69
C VAL A 88 -5.85 -3.78 17.23
N LEU A 89 -5.14 -3.07 16.37
CA LEU A 89 -4.20 -2.01 16.77
C LEU A 89 -4.92 -0.80 17.39
N ARG A 90 -6.16 -0.51 17.00
CA ARG A 90 -6.94 0.58 17.60
C ARG A 90 -7.17 0.37 19.10
N TYR A 91 -7.27 -0.88 19.56
CA TYR A 91 -7.45 -1.21 20.98
C TYR A 91 -6.13 -1.47 21.72
N ARG A 92 -4.99 -1.41 21.03
CA ARG A 92 -3.64 -1.54 21.62
C ARG A 92 -2.73 -0.40 21.12
N PRO A 93 -2.91 0.83 21.62
CA PRO A 93 -2.22 2.01 21.11
C PRO A 93 -0.72 2.05 21.45
N GLU A 94 -0.25 1.23 22.39
CA GLU A 94 1.15 1.18 22.79
C GLU A 94 2.06 0.74 21.65
N ARG A 95 3.03 1.58 21.30
CA ARG A 95 4.04 1.32 20.26
C ARG A 95 5.35 0.86 20.90
N SER A 96 5.44 -0.42 21.24
CA SER A 96 6.70 -1.08 21.64
C SER A 96 7.26 -1.95 20.49
N PRO A 97 8.57 -2.25 20.44
CA PRO A 97 9.12 -3.19 19.46
C PRO A 97 8.39 -4.55 19.45
N GLU A 98 7.95 -5.02 20.62
CA GLU A 98 7.16 -6.24 20.75
C GLU A 98 5.76 -6.10 20.14
N SER A 99 5.07 -4.96 20.35
CA SER A 99 3.77 -4.68 19.70
C SER A 99 3.89 -4.69 18.18
N VAL A 100 4.97 -4.14 17.63
CA VAL A 100 5.25 -4.13 16.19
C VAL A 100 5.49 -5.55 15.68
N ARG A 101 6.31 -6.35 16.38
CA ARG A 101 6.53 -7.77 16.03
C ARG A 101 5.23 -8.57 16.03
N ARG A 102 4.37 -8.37 17.04
CA ARG A 102 3.05 -9.02 17.11
C ARG A 102 2.12 -8.56 15.99
N GLY A 103 2.15 -7.27 15.63
CA GLY A 103 1.40 -6.74 14.49
C GLY A 103 1.82 -7.39 13.17
N PHE A 104 3.12 -7.55 12.93
CA PHE A 104 3.64 -8.26 11.75
C PHE A 104 3.32 -9.76 11.76
N ALA A 105 3.33 -10.41 12.93
CA ALA A 105 2.93 -11.81 13.05
C ALA A 105 1.44 -11.99 12.72
N LEU A 106 0.59 -11.12 13.27
CA LEU A 106 -0.85 -11.11 12.98
C LEU A 106 -1.10 -10.84 11.48
N MET A 107 -0.44 -9.85 10.89
CA MET A 107 -0.55 -9.55 9.47
C MET A 107 -0.24 -10.78 8.60
N ARG A 108 0.88 -11.45 8.86
CA ARG A 108 1.29 -12.65 8.10
C ARG A 108 0.28 -13.77 8.20
N GLU A 109 -0.30 -13.98 9.39
CA GLU A 109 -1.35 -14.99 9.54
C GLU A 109 -2.63 -14.63 8.81
N LEU A 110 -3.08 -13.38 8.91
CA LEU A 110 -4.28 -12.93 8.22
C LEU A 110 -4.15 -13.16 6.71
N GLU A 111 -2.98 -12.82 6.12
CA GLU A 111 -2.68 -13.10 4.72
C GLU A 111 -2.60 -14.60 4.41
N ARG A 112 -2.04 -15.42 5.32
CA ARG A 112 -2.02 -16.89 5.17
C ARG A 112 -3.43 -17.49 5.18
N LEU A 113 -4.31 -17.00 6.05
CA LEU A 113 -5.69 -17.48 6.20
C LEU A 113 -6.62 -17.01 5.08
N ALA A 114 -6.25 -15.91 4.41
CA ALA A 114 -7.00 -15.32 3.30
C ALA A 114 -6.03 -14.90 2.16
N PRO A 115 -5.50 -15.85 1.39
CA PRO A 115 -4.53 -15.54 0.32
C PRO A 115 -5.15 -14.81 -0.89
N ALA A 116 -6.46 -14.94 -1.10
CA ALA A 116 -7.20 -14.36 -2.22
C ALA A 116 -8.09 -13.19 -1.77
N GLN A 117 -7.50 -12.19 -1.14
CA GLN A 117 -8.24 -11.01 -0.68
C GLN A 117 -8.49 -10.00 -1.80
N PRO A 118 -9.62 -9.27 -1.72
CA PRO A 118 -9.83 -8.15 -2.62
C PRO A 118 -8.74 -7.09 -2.45
N PRO A 119 -8.32 -6.41 -3.53
CA PRO A 119 -7.34 -5.34 -3.45
C PRO A 119 -7.92 -4.15 -2.67
N ILE A 120 -7.03 -3.39 -2.03
CA ILE A 120 -7.41 -2.13 -1.39
C ILE A 120 -7.87 -1.15 -2.48
N ARG A 121 -9.09 -0.63 -2.35
CA ARG A 121 -9.64 0.40 -3.24
C ARG A 121 -9.91 1.67 -2.44
N LEU A 122 -9.39 2.80 -2.92
CA LEU A 122 -9.76 4.10 -2.36
C LEU A 122 -11.25 4.36 -2.58
N HIS A 123 -11.86 5.11 -1.66
CA HIS A 123 -13.17 5.67 -1.94
C HIS A 123 -13.13 6.56 -3.19
N PRO A 124 -14.16 6.56 -4.06
CA PRO A 124 -14.14 7.34 -5.31
C PRO A 124 -13.87 8.83 -5.11
N HIS A 125 -14.45 9.45 -4.08
CA HIS A 125 -14.21 10.86 -3.76
C HIS A 125 -12.76 11.14 -3.35
N ILE A 126 -12.10 10.21 -2.64
CA ILE A 126 -10.68 10.29 -2.28
C ILE A 126 -9.82 10.14 -3.53
N ALA A 127 -10.08 9.12 -4.36
CA ALA A 127 -9.34 8.88 -5.59
C ALA A 127 -9.36 10.13 -6.50
N ARG A 128 -10.52 10.76 -6.67
CA ARG A 128 -10.64 12.03 -7.42
C ARG A 128 -9.93 13.20 -6.75
N ALA A 129 -10.01 13.32 -5.43
CA ALA A 129 -9.29 14.37 -4.71
C ALA A 129 -7.77 14.22 -4.87
N VAL A 130 -7.26 12.99 -4.87
CA VAL A 130 -5.84 12.70 -5.16
C VAL A 130 -5.52 12.98 -6.62
N ALA A 131 -6.35 12.53 -7.57
CA ALA A 131 -6.16 12.77 -9.00
C ALA A 131 -6.08 14.26 -9.34
N ARG A 132 -7.04 15.07 -8.86
CA ARG A 132 -7.05 16.52 -9.10
C ARG A 132 -5.79 17.22 -8.58
N ARG A 133 -5.26 16.79 -7.43
CA ARG A 133 -4.03 17.37 -6.85
C ARG A 133 -2.77 17.02 -7.64
N HIS A 134 -2.81 15.93 -8.39
CA HIS A 134 -1.68 15.47 -9.23
C HIS A 134 -1.97 15.68 -10.72
N ALA A 135 -2.97 16.47 -11.10
CA ALA A 135 -3.41 16.60 -12.50
C ALA A 135 -2.26 16.93 -13.45
N GLU A 136 -1.43 17.93 -13.11
CA GLU A 136 -0.26 18.32 -13.89
C GLU A 136 0.76 17.17 -14.06
N ASP A 137 1.02 16.42 -12.99
CA ASP A 137 1.95 15.30 -13.01
C ASP A 137 1.41 14.15 -13.88
N LEU A 138 0.10 13.92 -13.84
CA LEU A 138 -0.57 12.88 -14.62
C LEU A 138 -0.64 13.22 -16.11
N GLU A 139 -0.95 14.48 -16.44
CA GLU A 139 -0.93 14.98 -17.81
C GLU A 139 0.48 14.86 -18.40
N TRP A 140 1.49 15.23 -17.62
CA TRP A 140 2.89 15.07 -18.00
C TRP A 140 3.27 13.59 -18.23
N LEU A 141 2.87 12.67 -17.34
CA LEU A 141 3.08 11.23 -17.53
C LEU A 141 2.39 10.69 -18.78
N ALA A 142 1.18 11.18 -19.09
CA ALA A 142 0.44 10.78 -20.28
C ALA A 142 1.11 11.29 -21.56
N ALA A 143 1.64 12.52 -21.55
CA ALA A 143 2.30 13.12 -22.70
C ALA A 143 3.69 12.49 -22.96
N GLU A 144 4.51 12.33 -21.93
CA GLU A 144 5.91 11.88 -22.08
C GLU A 144 6.06 10.36 -22.18
N TYR A 145 5.20 9.60 -21.50
CA TYR A 145 5.34 8.15 -21.35
C TYR A 145 4.11 7.37 -21.82
N GLY A 146 3.05 8.04 -22.29
CA GLY A 146 1.80 7.38 -22.68
C GLY A 146 1.03 6.77 -21.49
N ILE A 147 1.41 7.07 -20.25
CA ILE A 147 0.84 6.46 -19.05
C ILE A 147 -0.47 7.16 -18.67
N ARG A 148 -1.57 6.41 -18.61
CA ARG A 148 -2.89 6.91 -18.21
C ARG A 148 -3.49 6.08 -17.08
N PHE A 149 -3.96 6.75 -16.03
CA PHE A 149 -4.64 6.11 -14.90
C PHE A 149 -6.16 6.27 -15.04
N THR A 150 -6.84 5.21 -15.44
CA THR A 150 -8.31 5.21 -15.66
C THR A 150 -9.13 4.93 -14.41
N ALA A 151 -8.51 4.37 -13.37
CA ALA A 151 -9.17 3.96 -12.12
C ALA A 151 -9.78 5.13 -11.31
N TRP A 152 -9.60 6.38 -11.75
CA TRP A 152 -9.96 7.59 -11.01
C TRP A 152 -11.17 8.34 -11.60
N GLN A 153 -11.75 7.81 -12.68
CA GLN A 153 -12.83 8.44 -13.47
C GLN A 153 -14.25 7.94 -13.12
N GLY A 154 -14.55 7.59 -11.86
CA GLY A 154 -15.91 7.16 -11.50
C GLY A 154 -16.93 8.31 -11.43
N ASP A 155 -18.15 8.09 -11.90
CA ASP A 155 -19.29 9.04 -11.97
C ASP A 155 -20.04 9.29 -10.65
N GLY A 156 -19.54 8.80 -9.51
CA GLY A 156 -20.22 8.99 -8.22
C GLY A 156 -20.11 10.44 -7.71
N ASP A 157 -21.14 10.92 -7.02
CA ASP A 157 -21.25 12.28 -6.49
C ASP A 157 -19.93 12.80 -5.86
N ALA A 158 -19.54 14.01 -6.27
CA ALA A 158 -18.25 14.63 -5.98
C ALA A 158 -18.28 15.46 -4.70
N THR A 159 -19.30 15.31 -3.87
CA THR A 159 -19.44 16.05 -2.62
C THR A 159 -18.22 15.79 -1.75
N PRO A 160 -17.41 16.82 -1.44
CA PRO A 160 -16.27 16.66 -0.56
C PRO A 160 -16.80 16.26 0.82
N ARG A 161 -16.62 14.99 1.22
CA ARG A 161 -16.79 14.64 2.61
C ARG A 161 -15.61 15.20 3.37
N MET A 162 -15.90 16.02 4.38
CA MET A 162 -14.90 16.46 5.33
C MET A 162 -14.35 15.22 6.04
N LEU A 163 -13.06 14.95 5.86
CA LEU A 163 -12.38 13.86 6.56
C LEU A 163 -12.14 14.25 8.00
N SER A 164 -12.13 13.26 8.91
CA SER A 164 -11.61 13.53 10.24
C SER A 164 -10.12 13.89 10.18
N ASP A 165 -9.61 14.57 11.21
CA ASP A 165 -8.18 14.84 11.36
C ASP A 165 -7.67 14.17 12.66
N PRO A 166 -6.93 13.04 12.57
CA PRO A 166 -6.52 12.33 11.34
C PRO A 166 -7.66 11.53 10.69
N PRO A 167 -7.59 11.23 9.37
CA PRO A 167 -8.64 10.49 8.67
C PRO A 167 -8.71 9.05 9.13
N ARG A 168 -9.93 8.52 9.28
CA ARG A 168 -10.16 7.11 9.61
C ARG A 168 -9.97 6.24 8.37
N LEU A 169 -9.50 5.01 8.56
CA LEU A 169 -9.30 4.06 7.46
C LEU A 169 -10.57 3.90 6.60
N ALA A 170 -11.73 3.76 7.24
CA ALA A 170 -13.02 3.60 6.56
C ALA A 170 -13.49 4.85 5.77
N GLU A 171 -12.87 6.02 5.99
CA GLU A 171 -13.12 7.21 5.19
C GLU A 171 -12.23 7.25 3.93
N LEU A 172 -11.08 6.56 3.97
CA LEU A 172 -10.07 6.55 2.91
C LEU A 172 -10.31 5.45 1.88
N VAL A 173 -10.67 4.25 2.33
CA VAL A 173 -10.80 3.05 1.51
C VAL A 173 -12.21 2.50 1.59
N VAL A 174 -12.68 1.90 0.48
CA VAL A 174 -13.97 1.21 0.46
C VAL A 174 -13.92 0.04 1.45
N PRO A 175 -14.72 0.05 2.53
CA PRO A 175 -14.64 -0.97 3.56
C PRO A 175 -15.11 -2.33 3.02
N PRO A 176 -14.49 -3.44 3.44
CA PRO A 176 -15.00 -4.77 3.14
C PRO A 176 -16.31 -5.03 3.90
N HIS A 177 -17.04 -6.07 3.51
CA HIS A 177 -18.24 -6.48 4.24
C HIS A 177 -17.89 -6.86 5.69
N PRO A 178 -18.59 -6.33 6.72
CA PRO A 178 -18.22 -6.55 8.14
C PRO A 178 -18.11 -8.02 8.53
N ARG A 179 -18.99 -8.89 8.02
CA ARG A 179 -18.93 -10.34 8.26
C ARG A 179 -17.59 -10.95 7.84
N ALA A 180 -16.98 -10.51 6.75
CA ALA A 180 -15.71 -11.05 6.28
C ALA A 180 -14.56 -10.70 7.25
N VAL A 181 -14.58 -9.48 7.80
CA VAL A 181 -13.62 -9.04 8.84
C VAL A 181 -13.79 -9.88 10.11
N ILE A 182 -15.03 -10.05 10.58
CA ILE A 182 -15.34 -10.84 11.78
C ILE A 182 -14.90 -12.30 11.60
N GLN A 183 -15.20 -12.91 10.45
CA GLN A 183 -14.81 -14.30 10.15
C GLN A 183 -13.29 -14.47 10.12
N LEU A 184 -12.56 -13.56 9.47
CA LEU A 184 -11.11 -13.65 9.38
C LEU A 184 -10.45 -13.44 10.76
N LEU A 185 -10.91 -12.45 11.53
CA LEU A 185 -10.47 -12.26 12.92
C LEU A 185 -10.77 -13.48 13.77
N GLY A 186 -11.96 -14.06 13.68
CA GLY A 186 -12.32 -15.28 14.42
C GLY A 186 -11.38 -16.45 14.11
N ARG A 187 -11.06 -16.66 12.83
CA ARG A 187 -10.08 -17.68 12.40
C ARG A 187 -8.67 -17.38 12.92
N ALA A 188 -8.24 -16.13 12.88
CA ALA A 188 -6.93 -15.71 13.38
C ALA A 188 -6.82 -15.86 14.91
N MET A 189 -7.89 -15.58 15.67
CA MET A 189 -7.93 -15.81 17.11
C MET A 189 -7.92 -17.30 17.48
N ALA A 190 -8.52 -18.16 16.66
CA ALA A 190 -8.47 -19.60 16.82
C ALA A 190 -7.11 -20.20 16.43
N SER A 191 -6.36 -19.53 15.55
CA SER A 191 -4.94 -19.82 15.34
C SER A 191 -4.16 -19.39 16.59
N LYS A 192 -3.20 -20.19 17.06
CA LYS A 192 -2.47 -20.01 18.34
C LYS A 192 -1.56 -18.76 18.41
N ILE A 193 -1.88 -17.66 17.73
CA ILE A 193 -1.12 -16.40 17.76
C ILE A 193 -1.30 -15.66 19.09
N PHE A 194 -2.37 -15.97 19.82
CA PHE A 194 -2.68 -15.38 21.12
C PHE A 194 -2.58 -16.35 22.31
N GLY A 195 -2.05 -17.58 22.13
CA GLY A 195 -1.75 -18.51 23.22
C GLY A 195 -0.44 -19.25 22.93
N SER A 196 0.57 -19.25 23.79
CA SER A 196 0.55 -19.43 25.24
C SER A 196 1.56 -18.53 25.98
N SER A 197 1.04 -17.69 26.88
CA SER A 197 1.79 -17.15 28.03
C SER A 197 1.15 -17.64 29.34
N SER A 198 0.65 -18.87 29.36
CA SER A 198 0.39 -19.62 30.59
C SER A 198 1.03 -20.99 30.38
N ASP A 199 2.30 -21.08 30.78
CA ASP A 199 2.95 -22.29 31.29
C ASP A 199 4.46 -22.04 31.33
N ALA A 200 4.90 -21.44 32.43
CA ALA A 200 6.18 -21.72 33.08
C ALA A 200 6.03 -21.21 34.52
N GLY A 201 5.78 -22.16 35.42
CA GLY A 201 5.80 -21.96 36.87
C GLY A 201 7.21 -21.86 37.42
#